data_AF-A0A4V6KQR9-F1
#
_entry.id   AF-A0A4V6KQR9-F1
#
_cell.length_a   1.000
_cell.length_b   1.000
_cell.length_c   1.000
_cell.angle_alpha   90.00
_cell.angle_beta   90.00
_cell.angle_gamma   90.00
#
_symmetry.space_group_name_H-M   'P 1'
#
loop_
_entity.id
_entity.type
_entity.pdbx_description
1 polymer ?
#
loop_
_entity_poly.entity_id
_entity_poly.type
_entity_poly.pdbx_seq_one_letter_code
_entity_poly.pdbx_strand_id
1 'polypeptide(L)' 'MAMCAIAAAFVDEEVPDALHAVKAAMTGCLQRGVPAQHRSDNYHYYLPKLSQFDTRQQADSAVIAQLFAAEDRV' A
#
# COMPACT_ATOMS: atom_id res chain seq x y z
N MET A 1 3.99 -9.83 -8.73
CA MET A 1 2.91 -9.26 -7.90
C MET A 1 3.42 -8.39 -6.75
N ALA A 2 4.45 -8.80 -5.99
CA ALA A 2 4.99 -8.02 -4.85
C ALA A 2 5.28 -6.54 -5.19
N MET A 3 5.97 -6.28 -6.30
CA MET A 3 6.30 -4.92 -6.78
C MET A 3 5.08 -4.00 -7.01
N CYS A 4 3.91 -4.56 -7.35
CA CYS A 4 2.70 -3.77 -7.60
C CYS A 4 2.04 -3.29 -6.30
N ALA A 5 2.04 -4.12 -5.25
CA ALA A 5 1.43 -3.75 -3.97
C ALA A 5 2.15 -2.57 -3.30
N ILE A 6 3.47 -2.45 -3.53
CA ILE A 6 4.28 -1.33 -3.03
C ILE A 6 4.05 -0.09 -3.87
N ALA A 7 4.06 -0.25 -5.20
CA ALA A 7 3.76 0.84 -6.12
C ALA A 7 2.36 1.42 -5.90
N ALA A 8 1.42 0.61 -5.42
CA ALA A 8 0.06 1.03 -5.04
C ALA A 8 -0.07 1.43 -3.55
N ALA A 9 1.04 1.53 -2.81
CA ALA A 9 1.09 1.90 -1.39
C ALA A 9 0.26 1.02 -0.42
N PHE A 10 -0.11 -0.20 -0.82
CA PHE A 10 -0.92 -1.11 0.01
C PHE A 10 -0.10 -1.85 1.08
N VAL A 11 1.23 -1.82 0.96
CA VAL A 11 2.15 -2.41 1.94
C VAL A 11 3.08 -1.34 2.47
N ASP A 12 3.46 -1.48 3.74
CA ASP A 12 4.32 -0.51 4.40
C ASP A 12 5.80 -0.72 4.07
N GLU A 13 6.21 -1.96 3.81
CA GLU A 13 7.60 -2.34 3.59
C GLU A 13 7.68 -3.61 2.75
N GLU A 14 8.52 -3.60 1.70
CA GLU A 14 8.94 -4.81 1.00
C GLU A 14 10.22 -5.32 1.62
N VAL A 15 10.21 -6.59 2.00
CA VAL A 15 11.33 -7.17 2.73
C VAL A 15 11.95 -8.29 1.89
N PRO A 16 13.28 -8.25 1.66
CA PRO A 16 13.99 -9.35 1.04
C PRO A 16 13.76 -10.67 1.78
N ASP A 17 13.75 -11.77 1.04
CA ASP A 17 13.61 -13.13 1.61
C ASP A 17 14.90 -13.55 2.33
N ALA A 18 15.12 -12.97 3.51
CA ALA A 18 16.26 -13.23 4.36
C ALA A 18 15.87 -13.02 5.82
N LEU A 19 16.25 -13.97 6.69
CA LEU A 19 15.91 -13.94 8.12
C LEU A 19 16.25 -12.61 8.80
N HIS A 20 17.44 -12.08 8.52
CA HIS A 20 17.90 -10.83 9.11
C HIS A 20 17.10 -9.62 8.60
N ALA A 21 16.70 -9.63 7.32
CA ALA A 21 15.90 -8.57 6.73
C ALA A 21 14.49 -8.53 7.35
N VAL A 22 13.85 -9.70 7.49
CA VAL A 22 12.54 -9.83 8.16
C VAL A 22 12.58 -9.33 9.60
N LYS A 23 13.62 -9.71 10.35
CA LYS A 23 13.77 -9.25 11.74
C LYS A 23 13.97 -7.73 11.83
N ALA A 24 14.76 -7.16 10.92
CA ALA A 24 15.01 -5.73 10.88
C ALA A 24 13.73 -4.95 10.56
N ALA A 25 12.99 -5.35 9.51
CA ALA A 25 11.73 -4.72 9.13
C ALA A 25 10.68 -4.77 10.25
N MET A 26 10.51 -5.95 10.88
CA MET A 26 9.61 -6.10 12.02
C MET A 26 9.98 -5.15 13.17
N THR A 27 11.27 -5.08 13.51
CA THR A 27 11.75 -4.20 14.59
C THR A 27 11.51 -2.73 14.24
N GLY A 28 11.73 -2.35 12.97
CA GLY A 28 11.44 -1.02 12.46
C GLY A 28 9.96 -0.65 12.58
N CYS A 29 9.04 -1.55 12.19
CA CYS A 29 7.60 -1.35 12.37
C CYS A 29 7.22 -1.11 13.83
N LEU A 30 7.75 -1.91 14.76
CA LEU A 30 7.45 -1.77 16.19
C LEU A 30 7.96 -0.44 16.75
N GLN A 31 9.13 0.02 16.30
CA GLN A 31 9.70 1.31 16.71
C GLN A 31 8.87 2.50 16.21
N ARG A 32 8.25 2.39 15.03
CA ARG A 32 7.34 3.43 14.50
C ARG A 32 6.04 3.55 15.31
N GLY A 33 5.65 2.51 16.04
CA GLY A 33 4.44 2.51 16.84
C GLY A 33 3.16 2.44 16.00
N VAL A 34 2.04 2.87 16.58
CA VAL A 34 0.73 2.86 15.91
C VAL A 34 0.66 4.04 14.93
N PRO A 35 0.28 3.82 13.66
CA PRO A 35 0.14 4.92 12.71
C PRO A 35 -1.00 5.85 13.12
N ALA A 36 -0.87 7.14 12.80
CA ALA A 36 -1.89 8.15 13.11
C ALA A 36 -3.26 7.84 12.46
N GLN A 37 -3.25 7.17 11.31
CA GLN A 37 -4.44 6.69 10.62
C GLN A 37 -4.14 5.33 9.99
N HIS A 38 -5.01 4.35 10.23
CA HIS A 38 -4.93 3.08 9.51
C HIS A 38 -5.53 3.22 8.11
N ARG A 39 -5.02 2.43 7.14
CA ARG A 39 -5.60 2.35 5.80
C ARG A 39 -7.10 2.01 5.84
N SER A 40 -7.54 1.18 6.79
CA SER A 40 -8.96 0.87 7.00
C SER A 40 -9.83 2.09 7.29
N ASP A 41 -9.24 3.12 7.91
CA ASP A 41 -9.94 4.34 8.32
C ASP A 41 -9.86 5.43 7.24
N ASN A 42 -9.08 5.21 6.17
CA ASN A 42 -8.92 6.14 5.06
C ASN A 42 -9.93 5.91 3.93
N TYR A 43 -11.16 5.54 4.26
CA TYR A 43 -12.22 5.26 3.28
C TYR A 43 -12.53 6.47 2.39
N HIS A 44 -12.36 7.69 2.90
CA HIS A 44 -12.50 8.93 2.13
C HIS A 44 -11.52 9.02 0.96
N TYR A 45 -10.34 8.42 1.06
CA TYR A 45 -9.36 8.39 -0.03
C TYR A 45 -9.68 7.30 -1.08
N TYR A 46 -10.12 6.12 -0.65
CA TYR A 46 -10.34 4.97 -1.55
C TYR A 46 -11.70 4.99 -2.25
N LEU A 47 -12.79 5.30 -1.54
CA LEU A 47 -14.14 5.18 -2.10
C LEU A 47 -14.37 6.05 -3.34
N PRO A 48 -13.90 7.32 -3.41
CA PRO A 48 -14.04 8.11 -4.63
C PRO A 48 -13.29 7.53 -5.82
N LYS A 49 -12.07 7.00 -5.60
CA LYS A 49 -11.26 6.38 -6.66
C LYS A 49 -11.92 5.14 -7.22
N LEU A 50 -12.43 4.28 -6.34
CA LEU A 50 -13.15 3.06 -6.72
C LEU A 50 -14.46 3.38 -7.45
N SER A 51 -15.17 4.43 -7.03
CA SER A 51 -16.45 4.83 -7.64
C SER A 51 -16.28 5.44 -9.04
N GLN A 52 -15.11 6.01 -9.35
CA GLN A 52 -14.79 6.61 -10.65
C GLN A 52 -14.13 5.61 -11.61
N PHE A 53 -13.68 4.46 -11.12
CA PHE A 53 -13.01 3.46 -11.92
C PHE A 53 -14.01 2.71 -12.82
N ASP A 54 -13.69 2.58 -14.12
CA ASP A 54 -14.52 1.79 -15.05
C ASP A 54 -14.29 0.29 -14.83
N THR A 55 -15.17 -0.34 -14.04
CA THR A 55 -15.08 -1.77 -13.70
C THR A 55 -15.41 -2.72 -14.86
N ARG A 56 -15.78 -2.20 -16.05
CA ARG A 56 -15.94 -3.04 -17.26
C ARG A 56 -14.58 -3.46 -17.83
N GLN A 57 -13.51 -2.76 -17.47
CA GLN A 57 -12.15 -3.09 -17.85
C GLN A 57 -11.44 -3.72 -16.65
N GLN A 58 -10.77 -4.86 -16.89
CA GLN A 58 -9.98 -5.49 -15.84
C GLN A 58 -8.75 -4.63 -15.57
N ALA A 59 -8.57 -4.21 -14.32
CA ALA A 59 -7.37 -3.50 -13.91
C ALA A 59 -6.17 -4.44 -13.90
N ASP A 60 -5.06 -4.02 -14.50
CA ASP A 60 -3.77 -4.67 -14.35
C ASP A 60 -2.92 -3.98 -13.29
N SER A 61 -1.71 -4.48 -13.07
CA SER A 61 -0.80 -3.93 -12.06
C SER A 61 -0.37 -2.49 -12.33
N ALA A 62 -0.30 -2.06 -13.59
CA ALA A 62 0.10 -0.70 -13.94
C ALA A 62 -1.05 0.28 -13.67
N VAL A 63 -2.28 -0.13 -13.98
CA VAL A 63 -3.49 0.65 -13.68
C VAL A 63 -3.66 0.83 -12.16
N ILE A 64 -3.48 -0.24 -11.37
CA ILE A 64 -3.58 -0.17 -9.91
C ILE A 64 -2.46 0.68 -9.31
N ALA A 65 -1.23 0.52 -9.79
CA ALA A 65 -0.13 1.38 -9.37
C ALA A 65 -0.44 2.84 -9.68
N GLN A 66 -0.97 3.18 -10.86
CA GLN A 66 -1.32 4.55 -11.21
C GLN A 66 -2.48 5.11 -10.38
N LEU A 67 -3.48 4.30 -10.07
CA LEU A 67 -4.66 4.72 -9.29
C LEU A 67 -4.29 5.05 -7.83
N PHE A 68 -3.26 4.41 -7.28
CA PHE A 68 -2.86 4.51 -5.88
C PHE A 68 -1.37 4.89 -5.66
N ALA A 69 -0.69 5.43 -6.69
CA ALA A 69 0.77 5.69 -6.73
C ALA A 69 1.32 6.58 -5.60
N ALA A 70 0.44 7.25 -4.87
CA ALA A 70 0.77 7.94 -3.65
C ALA A 70 -0.49 7.95 -2.78
N GLU A 71 -0.55 7.04 -1.80
CA GLU A 71 -1.07 7.49 -0.51
C GLU A 71 -0.21 8.70 -0.14
N ASP A 72 -0.83 9.87 -0.14
CA ASP A 72 -0.23 11.15 0.25
C ASP A 72 0.09 11.04 1.75
N ARG A 73 1.22 10.39 2.03
CA ARG A 73 1.66 10.03 3.38
C ARG A 73 2.30 11.29 3.99
N VAL A 74 1.46 12.16 4.54
CA VAL A 74 1.84 13.22 5.48
C VAL A 74 1.84 12.68 6.90
#